data_AF-A0A090Q3P7-F1
#
_entry.id   AF-A0A090Q3P7-F1
#
_cell.length_a   1.000
_cell.length_b   1.000
_cell.length_c   1.000
_cell.angle_alpha   90.00
_cell.angle_beta   90.00
_cell.angle_gamma   90.00
#
_symmetry.space_group_name_H-M   'P 1'
#
loop_
_entity.id
_entity.type
_entity.pdbx_description
1 polymer ?
#
loop_
_entity_poly.entity_id
_entity_poly.type
_entity_poly.pdbx_seq_one_letter_code
_entity_poly.pdbx_strand_id
1 'polypeptide(L)'
;MAELRKALSFLPFDNLVTYIQSGNIVFDSDLSSTECSTLISNTISQNFNLNIPVVVFEQTNIIEILDSNPFKKLCEVEKKFMSFGFLDDYPSKENCELMESFSNEKEFIKITENIIFFYCTIGFGKTKLTNHFMEKKLKVSSTMRNYNTTLKLSTL
;
A
#
# COMPACT_ATOMS: atom_id res chain seq x y z
N MET A 1 -11.24 11.89 -8.46
CA MET A 1 -10.94 10.64 -9.19
C MET A 1 -11.16 10.74 -10.68
N ALA A 2 -12.26 11.34 -11.17
CA ALA A 2 -12.44 11.59 -12.61
C ALA A 2 -11.32 12.50 -13.18
N GLU A 3 -11.03 13.61 -12.51
CA GLU A 3 -9.93 14.52 -12.91
C GLU A 3 -8.55 13.82 -12.88
N LEU A 4 -8.27 13.01 -11.86
CA LEU A 4 -7.03 12.22 -11.81
C LEU A 4 -6.94 11.26 -13.00
N ARG A 5 -8.02 10.52 -13.30
CA ARG A 5 -8.07 9.61 -14.44
C ARG A 5 -7.82 10.34 -15.77
N LYS A 6 -8.41 11.52 -15.93
CA LYS A 6 -8.20 12.39 -17.10
C LYS A 6 -6.76 12.92 -17.18
N ALA A 7 -6.16 13.28 -16.05
CA ALA A 7 -4.76 13.71 -16.04
C ALA A 7 -3.81 12.57 -16.44
N LEU A 8 -4.07 11.35 -15.96
CA LEU A 8 -3.24 10.19 -16.24
C LEU A 8 -3.49 9.56 -17.62
N SER A 9 -4.60 9.84 -18.30
CA SER A 9 -4.88 9.29 -19.63
C SER A 9 -3.95 9.79 -20.74
N PHE A 10 -3.10 10.77 -20.44
CA PHE A 10 -2.06 11.27 -21.36
C PHE A 10 -0.71 10.57 -21.17
N LEU A 11 -0.59 9.70 -20.16
CA LEU A 11 0.60 8.87 -19.94
C LEU A 11 0.57 7.64 -20.85
N PRO A 12 1.73 7.01 -21.13
CA PRO A 12 1.84 5.83 -21.98
C PRO A 12 1.38 4.56 -21.23
N PHE A 13 0.16 4.59 -20.70
CA PHE A 13 -0.45 3.50 -19.94
C PHE A 13 -1.69 2.98 -20.67
N ASP A 14 -1.82 1.67 -20.74
CA ASP A 14 -2.98 1.00 -21.29
C ASP A 14 -3.96 0.59 -20.19
N ASN A 15 -5.23 0.37 -20.56
CA ASN A 15 -6.30 -0.13 -19.68
C ASN A 15 -6.45 0.63 -18.33
N LEU A 16 -6.12 1.92 -18.31
CA LEU A 16 -6.11 2.71 -17.07
C LEU A 16 -7.48 2.82 -16.41
N VAL A 17 -7.59 2.31 -15.19
CA VAL A 17 -8.76 2.46 -14.33
C VAL A 17 -8.39 2.98 -12.95
N THR A 18 -9.29 3.75 -12.34
CA THR A 18 -9.18 4.10 -10.91
C THR A 18 -10.22 3.35 -10.09
N TYR A 19 -9.80 2.87 -8.92
CA TYR A 19 -10.64 2.12 -7.99
C TYR A 19 -10.85 2.93 -6.71
N ILE A 20 -12.13 3.20 -6.40
CA ILE A 20 -12.60 4.03 -5.27
C ILE A 20 -11.91 5.41 -5.16
N GLN A 21 -12.16 6.14 -4.08
CA GLN A 21 -11.60 7.49 -3.86
C GLN A 21 -10.33 7.51 -3.02
N SER A 22 -9.75 6.36 -2.70
CA SER A 22 -8.54 6.25 -1.86
C SER A 22 -7.23 6.26 -2.66
N GLY A 23 -7.24 6.74 -3.91
CA GLY A 23 -6.05 6.84 -4.75
C GLY A 23 -5.48 5.48 -5.19
N ASN A 24 -6.32 4.60 -5.74
CA ASN A 24 -5.85 3.40 -6.44
C ASN A 24 -5.98 3.59 -7.95
N ILE A 25 -4.93 3.26 -8.67
CA ILE A 25 -4.85 3.28 -10.13
C ILE A 25 -4.35 1.91 -10.55
N VAL A 26 -5.00 1.31 -11.55
CA VAL A 26 -4.61 0.05 -12.19
C VAL A 26 -4.44 0.33 -13.67
N PHE A 27 -3.37 -0.16 -14.26
CA PHE A 27 -2.98 0.11 -15.64
C PHE A 27 -1.96 -0.94 -16.11
N ASP A 28 -1.85 -1.07 -17.43
CA ASP A 28 -0.80 -1.84 -18.07
C ASP A 28 0.30 -0.89 -18.58
N SER A 29 1.56 -1.32 -18.52
CA SER A 29 2.72 -0.53 -18.93
C SER A 29 3.93 -1.45 -19.17
N ASP A 30 4.74 -1.11 -20.18
CA ASP A 30 6.05 -1.74 -20.41
C ASP A 30 7.19 -1.05 -19.61
N LEU A 31 6.89 0.04 -18.92
CA LEU A 31 7.85 0.78 -18.10
C LEU A 31 8.07 0.11 -16.75
N SER A 32 9.24 0.33 -16.16
CA SER A 32 9.50 -0.14 -14.79
C SER A 32 8.57 0.53 -13.76
N SER A 33 8.36 -0.13 -12.62
CA SER A 33 7.58 0.40 -11.49
C SER A 33 8.07 1.79 -11.04
N THR A 34 9.39 2.03 -11.06
CA THR A 34 10.01 3.32 -10.69
C THR A 34 9.74 4.42 -11.73
N GLU A 35 9.78 4.09 -13.02
CA GLU A 35 9.41 5.04 -14.07
C GLU A 35 7.92 5.39 -13.99
N CYS A 36 7.07 4.39 -13.77
CA CYS A 36 5.63 4.58 -13.60
C CYS A 36 5.32 5.48 -12.39
N SER A 37 5.93 5.21 -11.23
CA SER A 37 5.72 6.02 -10.02
C SER A 37 6.17 7.46 -10.21
N THR A 38 7.29 7.66 -10.91
CA THR A 38 7.83 8.99 -11.24
C THR A 38 6.90 9.75 -12.19
N LEU A 39 6.39 9.10 -13.25
CA LEU A 39 5.45 9.73 -14.17
C LEU A 39 4.15 10.13 -13.46
N ILE A 40 3.56 9.22 -12.69
CA ILE A 40 2.32 9.47 -11.97
C ILE A 40 2.49 10.60 -10.94
N SER A 41 3.55 10.57 -10.14
CA SER A 41 3.80 11.60 -9.13
C SER A 41 4.03 12.98 -9.76
N ASN A 42 4.78 13.06 -10.86
CA ASN A 42 4.98 14.30 -11.60
C ASN A 42 3.69 14.85 -12.19
N THR A 43 2.86 14.00 -12.81
CA THR A 43 1.54 14.41 -13.33
C THR A 43 0.63 14.90 -12.21
N ILE A 44 0.63 14.23 -11.05
CA ILE A 44 -0.16 14.69 -9.89
C ILE A 44 0.32 16.07 -9.41
N SER A 45 1.64 16.25 -9.30
CA SER A 45 2.24 17.52 -8.87
C SER A 45 1.90 18.67 -9.83
N GLN A 46 2.08 18.46 -11.13
CA GLN A 46 1.84 19.50 -12.16
C GLN A 46 0.35 19.88 -12.28
N ASN A 47 -0.55 18.91 -12.22
CA ASN A 47 -1.97 19.15 -12.46
C ASN A 47 -2.74 19.58 -11.21
N PHE A 48 -2.28 19.19 -10.02
CA PHE A 48 -3.01 19.42 -8.77
C PHE A 48 -2.20 20.18 -7.71
N ASN A 49 -0.93 20.48 -7.95
CA ASN A 49 -0.01 21.10 -6.99
C ASN A 49 0.09 20.28 -5.68
N LEU A 50 0.11 18.95 -5.82
CA LEU A 50 0.20 18.00 -4.70
C LEU A 50 1.46 17.15 -4.84
N ASN A 51 2.29 17.14 -3.81
CA ASN A 51 3.43 16.24 -3.72
C ASN A 51 3.04 14.99 -2.92
N ILE A 52 2.60 13.95 -3.62
CA ILE A 52 2.07 12.72 -3.00
C ILE A 52 2.99 11.55 -3.37
N PRO A 53 3.45 10.75 -2.38
CA PRO A 53 4.17 9.52 -2.65
C PRO A 53 3.34 8.54 -3.48
N VAL A 54 3.95 7.96 -4.50
CA VAL A 54 3.32 6.94 -5.36
C VAL A 54 4.15 5.67 -5.27
N VAL A 55 3.49 4.57 -4.96
CA VAL A 55 4.08 3.22 -5.01
C VAL A 55 3.39 2.41 -6.10
N VAL A 56 4.17 1.63 -6.84
CA VAL A 56 3.70 0.79 -7.95
C VAL A 56 4.15 -0.64 -7.66
N PHE A 57 3.21 -1.57 -7.70
CA PHE A 57 3.42 -3.00 -7.49
C PHE A 57 2.80 -3.75 -8.66
N GLU A 58 3.46 -4.83 -9.10
CA GLU A 58 2.85 -5.73 -10.07
C GLU A 58 1.66 -6.47 -9.45
N GLN A 59 0.65 -6.78 -10.27
CA GLN A 59 -0.53 -7.50 -9.83
C GLN A 59 -0.18 -8.88 -9.25
N THR A 60 0.79 -9.56 -9.85
CA THR A 60 1.37 -10.84 -9.39
C THR A 60 1.91 -10.73 -7.97
N ASN A 61 2.65 -9.66 -7.64
CA ASN A 61 3.14 -9.44 -6.28
C ASN A 61 1.99 -9.21 -5.28
N ILE A 62 0.92 -8.53 -5.68
CA ILE A 62 -0.25 -8.36 -4.79
C ILE A 62 -0.87 -9.72 -4.44
N ILE A 63 -0.95 -10.64 -5.41
CA ILE A 63 -1.43 -12.00 -5.18
C ILE A 63 -0.51 -12.74 -4.20
N GLU A 64 0.80 -12.67 -4.41
CA GLU A 64 1.81 -13.29 -3.54
C GLU A 64 1.76 -12.73 -2.11
N ILE A 65 1.54 -11.42 -1.94
CA ILE A 65 1.37 -10.76 -0.64
C ILE A 65 0.14 -11.29 0.08
N LEU A 66 -0.98 -11.45 -0.63
CA LEU A 66 -2.21 -11.99 -0.03
C LEU A 66 -2.01 -13.46 0.41
N ASP A 67 -1.26 -14.24 -0.36
CA ASP A 67 -1.01 -15.64 -0.07
C ASP A 67 0.01 -15.88 1.04
N SER A 68 1.05 -15.04 1.10
CA SER A 68 2.10 -15.06 2.13
C SER A 68 1.70 -14.42 3.45
N ASN A 69 0.46 -13.91 3.57
CA ASN A 69 -0.03 -13.25 4.78
C ASN A 69 0.13 -14.15 6.02
N PRO A 70 0.99 -13.78 7.00
CA PRO A 70 1.22 -14.56 8.20
C PRO A 70 -0.01 -14.65 9.11
N PHE A 71 -0.98 -13.75 8.91
CA PHE A 71 -2.23 -13.68 9.67
C PHE A 71 -3.42 -14.27 8.92
N LYS A 72 -3.20 -15.15 7.91
CA LYS A 72 -4.26 -15.75 7.07
C LYS A 72 -5.39 -16.37 7.92
N LYS A 73 -5.04 -17.16 8.95
CA LYS A 73 -6.01 -17.77 9.87
C LYS A 73 -6.85 -16.74 10.65
N LEU A 74 -6.26 -15.60 11.04
CA LEU A 74 -7.00 -14.53 11.72
C LEU A 74 -7.94 -13.79 10.76
N CYS A 75 -7.56 -13.71 9.48
CA CYS A 75 -8.37 -13.10 8.43
C CYS A 75 -9.60 -13.94 8.06
N GLU A 76 -9.54 -15.27 8.21
CA GLU A 76 -10.69 -16.17 8.05
C GLU A 76 -11.81 -15.85 9.05
N VAL A 77 -11.46 -15.37 10.24
CA VAL A 77 -12.42 -14.95 11.27
C VAL A 77 -12.89 -13.52 11.01
N GLU A 78 -11.97 -12.56 10.95
CA GLU A 78 -12.30 -11.13 10.86
C GLU A 78 -11.28 -10.37 9.99
N LYS A 79 -11.42 -10.49 8.66
CA LYS A 79 -10.59 -9.77 7.68
C LYS A 79 -10.62 -8.25 7.79
N LYS A 80 -11.65 -7.66 8.42
CA LYS A 80 -11.78 -6.20 8.55
C LYS A 80 -10.68 -5.57 9.41
N PHE A 81 -10.02 -6.37 10.25
CA PHE A 81 -8.90 -5.92 11.08
C PHE A 81 -7.56 -5.97 10.36
N MET A 82 -7.52 -6.49 9.13
CA MET A 82 -6.30 -6.65 8.37
C MET A 82 -6.08 -5.49 7.40
N SER A 83 -4.86 -4.95 7.41
CA SER A 83 -4.36 -3.97 6.45
C SER A 83 -2.92 -4.32 6.05
N PHE A 84 -2.58 -3.89 4.84
CA PHE A 84 -1.26 -4.02 4.26
C PHE A 84 -0.67 -2.63 4.09
N GLY A 85 0.59 -2.44 4.49
CA GLY A 85 1.37 -1.24 4.21
C GLY A 85 2.34 -1.51 3.09
N PHE A 86 2.14 -0.85 1.95
CA PHE A 86 3.02 -0.96 0.79
C PHE A 86 4.10 0.12 0.91
N LEU A 87 5.36 -0.31 1.07
CA LEU A 87 6.50 0.57 1.27
C LEU A 87 7.12 0.96 -0.08
N ASP A 88 7.61 2.20 -0.19
CA ASP A 88 8.28 2.70 -1.40
C ASP A 88 9.73 2.23 -1.55
N ASP A 89 10.32 1.72 -0.47
CA ASP A 89 11.67 1.15 -0.43
C ASP A 89 11.76 0.06 0.66
N TYR A 90 12.89 -0.66 0.68
CA TYR A 90 13.18 -1.70 1.66
C TYR A 90 13.69 -1.08 2.98
N PRO A 91 12.94 -1.19 4.09
CA PRO A 91 13.43 -0.76 5.39
C PRO A 91 14.61 -1.61 5.86
N SER A 92 15.47 -1.04 6.71
CA SER A 92 16.56 -1.80 7.33
C SER A 92 16.01 -2.88 8.27
N LYS A 93 16.75 -3.98 8.40
CA LYS A 93 16.40 -5.06 9.33
C LYS A 93 16.17 -4.56 10.76
N GLU A 94 17.04 -3.67 11.25
CA GLU A 94 16.91 -3.05 12.57
C GLU A 94 15.59 -2.27 12.71
N ASN A 95 15.22 -1.48 11.70
CA ASN A 95 13.97 -0.74 11.73
C ASN A 95 12.75 -1.68 11.69
N CYS A 96 12.82 -2.76 10.93
CA CYS A 96 11.77 -3.79 10.92
C CYS A 96 11.60 -4.44 12.29
N GLU A 97 12.68 -4.90 12.91
CA GLU A 97 12.65 -5.52 14.24
C GLU A 97 12.11 -4.56 15.30
N LEU A 98 12.54 -3.29 15.26
CA LEU A 98 11.99 -2.25 16.11
C LEU A 98 10.48 -2.05 15.88
N MET A 99 10.02 -1.99 14.64
CA MET A 99 8.60 -1.81 14.33
C MET A 99 7.76 -3.02 14.77
N GLU A 100 8.24 -4.24 14.53
CA GLU A 100 7.59 -5.48 14.95
C GLU A 100 7.49 -5.58 16.49
N SER A 101 8.45 -5.01 17.23
CA SER A 101 8.44 -4.99 18.70
C SER A 101 7.28 -4.20 19.32
N PHE A 102 6.59 -3.36 18.55
CA PHE A 102 5.36 -2.67 18.99
C PHE A 102 4.11 -3.56 18.95
N SER A 103 4.23 -4.79 18.44
CA SER A 103 3.14 -5.76 18.48
C SER A 103 2.70 -6.04 19.92
N ASN A 104 1.40 -6.23 20.12
CA ASN A 104 0.80 -6.54 21.40
C ASN A 104 -0.41 -7.48 21.20
N GLU A 105 -1.13 -7.78 22.29
CA GLU A 105 -2.26 -8.72 22.27
C GLU A 105 -3.40 -8.34 21.32
N LYS A 106 -3.47 -7.07 20.87
CA LYS A 106 -4.55 -6.55 20.03
C LYS A 106 -4.09 -6.07 18.66
N GLU A 107 -2.79 -5.87 18.49
CA GLU A 107 -2.17 -5.23 17.33
C GLU A 107 -0.94 -6.04 16.94
N PHE A 108 -1.01 -6.75 15.82
CA PHE A 108 0.06 -7.64 15.36
C PHE A 108 0.70 -7.07 14.11
N ILE A 109 2.02 -6.92 14.12
CA ILE A 109 2.79 -6.42 12.99
C ILE A 109 3.78 -7.50 12.56
N LYS A 110 3.83 -7.74 11.25
CA LYS A 110 4.91 -8.48 10.61
C LYS A 110 5.35 -7.73 9.37
N ILE A 111 6.65 -7.65 9.14
CA ILE A 111 7.22 -7.02 7.96
C ILE A 111 8.02 -8.06 7.19
N THR A 112 7.78 -8.13 5.89
CA THR A 112 8.60 -8.91 4.95
C THR A 112 8.89 -8.05 3.74
N GLU A 113 10.17 -7.98 3.35
CA GLU A 113 10.60 -7.14 2.23
C GLU A 113 10.10 -5.69 2.39
N ASN A 114 9.33 -5.19 1.45
CA ASN A 114 8.75 -3.86 1.44
C ASN A 114 7.25 -3.85 1.80
N ILE A 115 6.78 -4.84 2.58
CA ILE A 115 5.37 -4.99 2.97
C ILE A 115 5.20 -5.09 4.49
N ILE A 116 4.29 -4.29 5.03
CA ILE A 116 3.78 -4.38 6.40
C ILE A 116 2.48 -5.18 6.40
N PHE A 117 2.43 -6.29 7.12
CA PHE A 117 1.20 -6.95 7.52
C PHE A 117 0.77 -6.42 8.88
N PHE A 118 -0.41 -5.79 8.95
CA PHE A 118 -0.92 -5.21 10.18
C PHE A 118 -2.33 -5.71 10.50
N TYR A 119 -2.45 -6.48 11.59
CA TYR A 119 -3.73 -6.98 12.09
C TYR A 119 -4.10 -6.25 13.39
N CYS A 120 -5.15 -5.41 13.36
CA CYS A 120 -5.50 -4.47 14.43
C CYS A 120 -6.95 -4.68 14.92
N THR A 121 -7.12 -5.45 16.00
CA THR A 121 -8.44 -5.82 16.54
C THR A 121 -9.16 -4.67 17.25
N ILE A 122 -8.43 -3.65 17.71
CA ILE A 122 -9.04 -2.43 18.27
C ILE A 122 -9.59 -1.49 17.20
N GLY A 123 -9.26 -1.75 15.93
CA GLY A 123 -9.67 -0.97 14.77
C GLY A 123 -8.73 0.19 14.43
N PHE A 124 -8.59 0.47 13.13
CA PHE A 124 -7.65 1.46 12.58
C PHE A 124 -7.93 2.92 13.01
N GLY A 125 -9.14 3.23 13.47
CA GLY A 125 -9.47 4.55 14.01
C GLY A 125 -9.03 4.76 15.47
N LYS A 126 -8.61 3.71 16.17
CA LYS A 126 -8.24 3.76 17.60
C LYS A 126 -6.77 3.46 17.88
N THR A 127 -6.09 2.82 16.94
CA THR A 127 -4.66 2.51 17.05
C THR A 127 -3.80 3.78 17.09
N LYS A 128 -2.70 3.72 17.83
CA LYS A 128 -1.63 4.73 17.77
C LYS A 128 -0.58 4.41 16.71
N LEU A 129 -0.62 3.21 16.12
CA LEU A 129 0.27 2.73 15.07
C LEU A 129 -0.24 3.22 13.70
N THR A 130 -0.26 4.55 13.54
CA THR A 130 -0.71 5.20 12.30
C THR A 130 0.30 5.00 11.17
N ASN A 131 -0.11 5.25 9.92
CA ASN A 131 0.81 5.25 8.76
C ASN A 131 2.03 6.12 9.03
N HIS A 132 1.82 7.35 9.51
CA HIS A 132 2.91 8.26 9.85
C HIS A 132 3.85 7.69 10.93
N PHE A 133 3.31 7.03 11.95
CA PHE A 133 4.14 6.36 12.96
C PHE A 133 4.99 5.27 12.33
N MET A 134 4.41 4.43 11.48
CA MET A 134 5.12 3.37 10.76
C MET A 134 6.23 3.94 9.86
N GLU A 135 5.93 4.95 9.03
CA GLU A 135 6.91 5.62 8.16
C GLU A 135 8.10 6.18 8.96
N LYS A 136 7.81 6.83 10.10
CA LYS A 136 8.86 7.40 10.96
C LYS A 136 9.78 6.33 11.55
N LYS A 137 9.23 5.16 11.89
CA LYS A 137 10.02 4.05 12.46
C LYS A 137 10.79 3.30 11.38
N LEU A 138 10.18 3.11 10.21
CA LEU A 138 10.76 2.35 9.11
C LEU A 138 11.74 3.19 8.26
N LYS A 139 11.64 4.52 8.33
CA LYS A 139 12.41 5.49 7.53
C LYS A 139 12.17 5.36 6.02
N VAL A 140 10.98 4.88 5.64
CA VAL A 140 10.49 4.74 4.27
C VAL A 140 9.04 5.21 4.22
N SER A 141 8.55 5.65 3.06
CA SER A 141 7.16 6.05 2.92
C SER A 141 6.27 4.81 2.79
N SER A 142 5.00 4.94 3.13
CA SER A 142 4.07 3.81 3.03
C SER A 142 2.67 4.24 2.67
N THR A 143 1.93 3.34 2.02
CA THR A 143 0.50 3.51 1.80
C THR A 143 -0.27 2.32 2.32
N MET A 144 -1.20 2.58 3.25
CA MET A 144 -2.02 1.53 3.87
C MET A 144 -3.25 1.21 3.01
N ARG A 145 -3.51 -0.08 2.81
CA ARG A 145 -4.74 -0.59 2.19
C ARG A 145 -5.33 -1.72 3.01
N ASN A 146 -6.62 -1.61 3.31
CA ASN A 146 -7.34 -2.67 3.99
C ASN A 146 -7.45 -3.92 3.12
N TYR A 147 -7.73 -5.06 3.75
CA TYR A 147 -7.78 -6.35 3.08
C TYR A 147 -8.73 -6.41 1.87
N ASN A 148 -9.93 -5.84 1.99
CA ASN A 148 -10.90 -5.87 0.88
C ASN A 148 -10.42 -5.05 -0.32
N THR A 149 -9.70 -3.95 -0.09
CA THR A 149 -9.12 -3.13 -1.15
C THR A 149 -8.01 -3.90 -1.84
N THR A 150 -7.07 -4.46 -1.07
CA THR A 150 -5.96 -5.25 -1.62
C THR A 150 -6.46 -6.46 -2.41
N LEU A 151 -7.43 -7.20 -1.87
CA LEU A 151 -8.07 -8.31 -2.59
C LEU A 151 -8.75 -7.87 -3.87
N LYS A 152 -9.37 -6.68 -3.89
CA LYS A 152 -9.99 -6.20 -5.12
C LYS A 152 -8.94 -5.83 -6.17
N LEU A 153 -7.86 -5.17 -5.75
CA LEU A 153 -6.74 -4.80 -6.63
C LEU A 153 -6.04 -6.02 -7.24
N SER A 154 -6.00 -7.16 -6.55
CA SER A 154 -5.43 -8.40 -7.11
C SER A 154 -6.28 -9.04 -8.23
N THR A 155 -7.45 -8.48 -8.54
CA THR A 155 -8.41 -9.02 -9.53
C THR A 155 -8.80 -8.02 -10.60
N LEU A 156 -8.27 -6.80 -10.51
CA LEU A 156 -8.46 -5.73 -11.48
C LEU A 156 -7.24 -5.69 -12.38
#